data_AF-A0A2E8D495-F1
#
_entry.id   AF-A0A2E8D495-F1
#
_cell.length_a   1.000
_cell.length_b   1.000
_cell.length_c   1.000
_cell.angle_alpha   90.00
_cell.angle_beta   90.00
_cell.angle_gamma   90.00
#
_symmetry.space_group_name_H-M   'P 1'
#
loop_
_entity.id
_entity.type
_entity.pdbx_description
1 polymer ?
#
loop_
_entity_poly.entity_id
_entity_poly.type
_entity_poly.pdbx_seq_one_letter_code
_entity_poly.pdbx_strand_id
1 'polypeptide(L)'
;MCFLVVLVLVAPCQAVIVFQKGQDEPIRGILVEETATHIVVNEVLPSGGIKKWILTRAQIDDIIRAVSADELAALRHDNAGGYRRYAEDLAAKTEDPEARGMAIRLYVIAAYLAPEQLGRSCLLGAAGLARTPEEERAFRAMAFVLDPDHDATLLKAMKLVAPNFSTLSKKQRLELRSAVRMLRSGKFASAQRMFSRETVQKSMTFYNDIASHADYEAAIEAKGRLPAPLLSKFITLEIALGDKSNSGGQSGVKEAVPWSQLIARRATNAVKPLALEAITEFDPRTCHFVDGKWMEPDIAE
;
A
#
# COMPACT_ATOMS: atom_id res chain seq x y z
N MET A 1 -40.29 -21.79 25.23
CA MET A 1 -39.19 -20.80 25.13
C MET A 1 -39.12 -20.33 23.69
N CYS A 2 -39.65 -19.14 23.40
CA CYS A 2 -39.51 -18.51 22.08
C CYS A 2 -38.13 -17.89 21.98
N PHE A 3 -37.27 -18.41 21.09
CA PHE A 3 -36.03 -17.74 20.71
C PHE A 3 -36.39 -16.57 19.78
N LEU A 4 -36.28 -15.36 20.31
CA LEU A 4 -36.35 -14.13 19.53
C LEU A 4 -35.05 -14.02 18.73
N VAL A 5 -35.10 -14.38 17.45
CA VAL A 5 -33.98 -14.16 16.52
C VAL A 5 -33.92 -12.67 16.23
N VAL A 6 -32.96 -11.98 16.84
CA VAL A 6 -32.65 -10.58 16.52
C VAL A 6 -31.92 -10.57 15.17
N LEU A 7 -32.67 -10.23 14.12
CA LEU A 7 -32.13 -9.94 12.80
C LEU A 7 -31.37 -8.61 12.87
N VAL A 8 -30.04 -8.68 12.99
CA VAL A 8 -29.18 -7.50 12.80
C VAL A 8 -29.16 -7.19 11.31
N LEU A 9 -30.03 -6.26 10.88
CA LEU A 9 -29.96 -5.64 9.56
C LEU A 9 -28.66 -4.84 9.49
N VAL A 10 -27.62 -5.45 8.92
CA VAL A 10 -26.41 -4.74 8.52
C VAL A 10 -26.81 -3.84 7.36
N ALA A 11 -27.08 -2.58 7.64
CA ALA A 11 -27.33 -1.58 6.61
C ALA A 11 -26.10 -1.51 5.69
N PRO A 12 -26.28 -1.34 4.36
CA PRO A 12 -25.16 -1.16 3.46
C PRO A 12 -24.38 0.06 3.92
N CYS A 13 -23.11 -0.16 4.29
CA CYS A 13 -22.14 0.88 4.56
C CYS A 13 -22.03 1.76 3.31
N GLN A 14 -22.61 2.95 3.33
CA GLN A 14 -22.54 3.92 2.22
C GLN A 14 -21.61 5.05 2.65
N ALA A 15 -20.56 5.35 1.89
CA ALA A 15 -19.82 6.58 2.15
C ALA A 15 -20.61 7.79 1.67
N VAL A 16 -20.40 8.88 2.39
CA VAL A 16 -21.07 10.15 2.17
C VAL A 16 -20.07 11.28 2.35
N ILE A 17 -20.19 12.28 1.49
CA ILE A 17 -19.56 13.57 1.68
C ILE A 17 -20.65 14.52 2.15
N VAL A 18 -20.49 15.06 3.36
CA VAL A 18 -21.47 15.95 3.99
C VAL A 18 -20.91 17.36 4.06
N PHE A 19 -21.63 18.29 3.42
CA PHE A 19 -21.38 19.73 3.54
C PHE A 19 -22.21 20.29 4.69
N GLN A 20 -21.57 20.93 5.66
CA GLN A 20 -22.27 21.64 6.74
C GLN A 20 -22.45 23.11 6.39
N LYS A 21 -23.57 23.69 6.84
CA LYS A 21 -23.82 25.12 6.69
C LYS A 21 -22.78 25.93 7.45
N GLY A 22 -22.02 26.74 6.71
CA GLY A 22 -21.01 27.64 7.27
C GLY A 22 -19.66 26.98 7.59
N GLN A 23 -19.41 25.75 7.14
CA GLN A 23 -18.07 25.16 7.13
C GLN A 23 -17.59 24.93 5.70
N ASP A 24 -16.35 25.31 5.42
CA ASP A 24 -15.74 25.12 4.10
C ASP A 24 -15.17 23.71 3.90
N GLU A 25 -14.85 23.00 4.98
CA GLU A 25 -14.27 21.65 4.91
C GLU A 25 -15.36 20.57 5.03
N PRO A 26 -15.58 19.75 3.98
CA PRO A 26 -16.62 18.73 4.00
C PRO A 26 -16.19 17.52 4.84
N ILE A 27 -17.14 16.93 5.55
CA ILE A 27 -16.91 15.69 6.31
C ILE A 27 -17.00 14.51 5.34
N ARG A 28 -15.94 13.70 5.29
CA ARG A 28 -15.82 12.53 4.42
C ARG A 28 -15.82 11.28 5.27
N GLY A 29 -16.82 10.42 5.11
CA GLY A 29 -16.87 9.23 5.93
C GLY A 29 -17.96 8.25 5.55
N ILE A 30 -18.14 7.25 6.40
CA ILE A 30 -19.08 6.16 6.21
C ILE A 30 -20.37 6.50 6.97
N LEU A 31 -21.50 6.54 6.27
CA LEU A 31 -22.83 6.67 6.86
C LEU A 31 -23.15 5.39 7.65
N VAL A 32 -23.26 5.54 8.96
CA VAL A 32 -23.60 4.44 9.88
C VAL A 32 -25.11 4.38 10.13
N GLU A 33 -25.72 5.56 10.23
CA GLU A 33 -27.14 5.70 10.55
C GLU A 33 -27.69 6.94 9.87
N GLU A 34 -28.90 6.82 9.34
CA GLU A 34 -29.65 7.91 8.77
C GLU A 34 -31.08 7.86 9.30
N THR A 35 -31.49 8.94 9.95
CA THR A 35 -32.86 9.14 10.41
C THR A 35 -33.44 10.41 9.80
N ALA A 36 -34.73 10.64 10.05
CA ALA A 36 -35.40 11.87 9.64
C ALA A 36 -34.80 13.13 10.30
N THR A 37 -34.12 13.00 11.44
CA THR A 37 -33.65 14.15 12.25
C THR A 37 -32.13 14.33 12.21
N HIS A 38 -31.38 13.24 12.11
CA HIS A 38 -29.92 13.27 12.14
C HIS A 38 -29.31 12.17 11.28
N ILE A 39 -28.04 12.36 10.93
CA ILE A 39 -27.18 11.35 10.33
C ILE A 39 -25.94 11.13 11.19
N VAL A 40 -25.41 9.92 11.13
CA VAL A 40 -24.20 9.52 11.83
C VAL A 40 -23.16 9.11 10.80
N VAL A 41 -22.01 9.80 10.80
CA VAL A 41 -20.92 9.57 9.84
C VAL A 41 -19.64 9.23 10.59
N ASN A 42 -19.00 8.14 10.21
CA ASN A 42 -17.68 7.75 10.69
C ASN A 42 -16.60 8.19 9.71
N GLU A 43 -15.84 9.22 10.05
CA GLU A 43 -14.68 9.68 9.29
C GLU A 43 -13.44 8.87 9.68
N VAL A 44 -12.72 8.34 8.69
CA VAL A 44 -11.45 7.62 8.90
C VAL A 44 -10.30 8.60 8.76
N LEU A 45 -9.60 8.87 9.86
CA LEU A 45 -8.46 9.78 9.90
C LEU A 45 -7.23 9.13 9.21
N PRO A 46 -6.28 9.94 8.69
CA PRO A 46 -5.03 9.43 8.10
C PRO A 46 -4.18 8.55 9.04
N SER A 47 -4.39 8.66 10.35
CA SER A 47 -3.76 7.84 11.38
C SER A 47 -4.41 6.46 11.59
N GLY A 48 -5.49 6.16 10.84
CA GLY A 48 -6.29 4.94 10.99
C GLY A 48 -7.32 4.99 12.13
N GLY A 49 -7.43 6.11 12.85
CA GLY A 49 -8.47 6.33 13.85
C GLY A 49 -9.82 6.63 13.22
N ILE A 50 -10.92 6.29 13.91
CA ILE A 50 -12.28 6.59 13.47
C ILE A 50 -12.84 7.75 14.30
N LYS A 51 -13.29 8.82 13.66
CA LYS A 51 -13.99 9.95 14.29
C LYS A 51 -15.47 9.88 13.97
N LYS A 52 -16.31 9.79 14.99
CA LYS A 52 -17.77 9.74 14.84
C LYS A 52 -18.37 11.14 14.85
N TRP A 53 -19.13 11.47 13.81
CA TRP A 53 -19.89 12.71 13.66
C TRP A 53 -21.38 12.41 13.80
N ILE A 54 -22.09 13.23 14.58
CA ILE A 54 -23.56 13.19 14.69
C ILE A 54 -24.05 14.55 14.23
N LEU A 55 -24.70 14.58 13.07
CA LEU A 55 -25.11 15.81 12.39
C LEU A 55 -26.62 15.88 12.31
N THR A 56 -27.20 16.99 12.74
CA THR A 56 -28.65 17.20 12.57
C THR A 56 -28.93 17.67 11.15
N ARG A 57 -30.05 17.25 10.54
CA ARG A 57 -30.39 17.64 9.16
C ARG A 57 -30.46 19.16 8.95
N ALA A 58 -30.78 19.93 9.99
CA ALA A 58 -30.81 21.38 9.92
C ALA A 58 -29.42 22.00 9.64
N GLN A 59 -28.35 21.36 10.10
CA GLN A 59 -26.96 21.78 9.97
C GLN A 59 -26.32 21.36 8.64
N ILE A 60 -26.98 20.48 7.90
CA ILE A 60 -26.49 19.94 6.63
C ILE A 60 -26.98 20.83 5.49
N ASP A 61 -26.05 21.18 4.61
CA ASP A 61 -26.35 21.90 3.37
C ASP A 61 -26.58 20.90 2.23
N ASP A 62 -25.65 19.95 2.05
CA ASP A 62 -25.74 18.91 1.02
C ASP A 62 -25.12 17.57 1.48
N ILE A 63 -25.62 16.47 0.90
CA ILE A 63 -25.10 15.10 1.10
C ILE A 63 -24.87 14.49 -0.28
N ILE A 64 -23.60 14.34 -0.64
CA ILE A 64 -23.23 13.68 -1.90
C ILE A 64 -23.01 12.19 -1.62
N ARG A 65 -23.80 11.35 -2.31
CA ARG A 65 -23.57 9.91 -2.45
C ARG A 65 -22.95 9.67 -3.81
N ALA A 66 -21.67 9.31 -3.87
CA ALA A 66 -20.99 9.20 -5.15
C ALA A 66 -21.36 7.93 -5.93
N VAL A 67 -21.69 6.84 -5.22
CA VAL A 67 -22.03 5.54 -5.80
C VAL A 67 -23.55 5.38 -5.89
N SER A 68 -24.05 5.23 -7.12
CA SER A 68 -25.45 4.91 -7.39
C SER A 68 -25.68 3.39 -7.33
N ALA A 69 -26.61 2.96 -6.47
CA ALA A 69 -27.03 1.56 -6.38
C ALA A 69 -27.81 1.12 -7.63
N ASP A 70 -28.56 2.04 -8.24
CA ASP A 70 -29.34 1.77 -9.45
C ASP A 70 -28.43 1.52 -10.65
N GLU A 71 -27.35 2.31 -10.78
CA GLU A 71 -26.36 2.10 -11.84
C GLU A 71 -25.60 0.78 -11.65
N LEU A 72 -25.26 0.43 -10.40
CA LEU A 72 -24.66 -0.88 -10.10
C LEU A 72 -25.60 -2.05 -10.44
N ALA A 73 -26.89 -1.92 -10.14
CA ALA A 73 -27.89 -2.95 -10.43
C ALA A 73 -28.18 -3.08 -11.94
N ALA A 74 -27.95 -2.02 -12.72
CA ALA A 74 -28.07 -2.04 -14.17
C ALA A 74 -26.85 -2.69 -14.88
N LEU A 75 -25.74 -2.93 -14.18
CA LEU A 75 -24.56 -3.57 -14.75
C LEU A 75 -24.81 -5.06 -14.95
N ARG A 76 -24.62 -5.53 -16.17
CA ARG A 76 -24.67 -6.95 -16.52
C ARG A 76 -23.26 -7.52 -16.59
N HIS A 77 -23.07 -8.74 -16.08
CA HIS A 77 -21.77 -9.43 -16.05
C HIS A 77 -21.13 -9.60 -17.44
N ASP A 78 -21.92 -9.72 -18.50
CA ASP A 78 -21.43 -9.88 -19.87
C ASP A 78 -20.96 -8.57 -20.52
N ASN A 79 -21.20 -7.42 -19.88
CA ASN A 79 -20.89 -6.10 -20.42
C ASN A 79 -19.68 -5.46 -19.74
N ALA A 80 -18.48 -5.92 -20.08
CA ALA A 80 -17.21 -5.37 -19.59
C ALA A 80 -17.09 -3.85 -19.82
N GLY A 81 -17.64 -3.33 -20.93
CA GLY A 81 -17.64 -1.90 -21.25
C GLY A 81 -18.48 -1.07 -20.29
N GLY A 82 -19.60 -1.61 -19.80
CA GLY A 82 -20.44 -0.96 -18.79
C GLY A 82 -19.70 -0.75 -17.47
N TYR A 83 -19.01 -1.80 -16.99
CA TYR A 83 -18.17 -1.71 -15.78
C TYR A 83 -17.08 -0.65 -15.93
N ARG A 84 -16.37 -0.64 -17.07
CA ARG A 84 -15.32 0.36 -17.32
C ARG A 84 -15.89 1.78 -17.33
N ARG A 85 -16.98 2.04 -18.04
CA ARG A 85 -17.57 3.38 -18.15
C ARG A 85 -17.96 3.91 -16.77
N TYR A 86 -18.63 3.09 -15.97
CA TYR A 86 -19.01 3.50 -14.62
C TYR A 86 -17.79 3.68 -13.71
N ALA A 87 -16.75 2.87 -13.88
CA ALA A 87 -15.47 3.08 -13.20
C ALA A 87 -14.85 4.44 -13.56
N GLU A 88 -14.91 4.88 -14.82
CA GLU A 88 -14.43 6.20 -15.27
C GLU A 88 -15.24 7.35 -14.62
N ASP A 89 -16.56 7.21 -14.56
CA ASP A 89 -17.45 8.20 -13.92
C ASP A 89 -17.18 8.33 -12.40
N LEU A 90 -16.91 7.21 -11.73
CA LEU A 90 -16.52 7.20 -10.32
C LEU A 90 -15.08 7.67 -10.11
N ALA A 91 -14.17 7.36 -11.04
CA ALA A 91 -12.79 7.82 -11.02
C ALA A 91 -12.67 9.34 -11.11
N ALA A 92 -13.61 10.00 -11.81
CA ALA A 92 -13.67 11.46 -11.84
C ALA A 92 -13.95 12.08 -10.46
N LYS A 93 -14.52 11.30 -9.53
CA LYS A 93 -14.84 11.69 -8.15
C LYS A 93 -13.74 11.24 -7.18
N THR A 94 -12.47 11.50 -7.51
CA THR A 94 -11.29 11.01 -6.75
C THR A 94 -11.28 11.37 -5.26
N GLU A 95 -12.00 12.42 -4.87
CA GLU A 95 -12.08 12.88 -3.48
C GLU A 95 -12.93 11.98 -2.57
N ASP A 96 -13.81 11.16 -3.15
CA ASP A 96 -14.63 10.20 -2.42
C ASP A 96 -13.89 8.85 -2.31
N PRO A 97 -13.52 8.42 -1.09
CA PRO A 97 -12.80 7.16 -0.90
C PRO A 97 -13.61 5.92 -1.29
N GLU A 98 -14.94 5.95 -1.21
CA GLU A 98 -15.80 4.85 -1.67
C GLU A 98 -15.92 4.85 -3.18
N ALA A 99 -16.13 6.00 -3.82
CA ALA A 99 -16.14 6.08 -5.27
C ALA A 99 -14.82 5.57 -5.85
N ARG A 100 -13.70 5.94 -5.22
CA ARG A 100 -12.37 5.45 -5.59
C ARG A 100 -12.24 3.94 -5.42
N GLY A 101 -12.64 3.40 -4.26
CA GLY A 101 -12.59 1.95 -4.01
C GLY A 101 -13.48 1.16 -4.97
N MET A 102 -14.67 1.70 -5.26
CA MET A 102 -15.62 1.12 -6.20
C MET A 102 -15.11 1.19 -7.64
N ALA A 103 -14.51 2.32 -8.05
CA ALA A 103 -13.89 2.45 -9.36
C ALA A 103 -12.77 1.41 -9.56
N ILE A 104 -11.89 1.21 -8.56
CA ILE A 104 -10.88 0.14 -8.60
C ILE A 104 -11.54 -1.23 -8.80
N ARG A 105 -12.61 -1.52 -8.04
CA ARG A 105 -13.37 -2.78 -8.17
C ARG A 105 -13.92 -2.98 -9.58
N LEU A 106 -14.60 -1.98 -10.11
CA LEU A 106 -15.19 -2.03 -11.45
C LEU A 106 -14.12 -2.13 -12.55
N TYR A 107 -12.98 -1.44 -12.41
CA TYR A 107 -11.86 -1.58 -13.35
C TYR A 107 -11.30 -2.99 -13.37
N VAL A 108 -11.09 -3.62 -12.21
CA VAL A 108 -10.56 -4.99 -12.14
C VAL A 108 -11.57 -5.99 -12.70
N ILE A 109 -12.88 -5.82 -12.46
CA ILE A 109 -13.93 -6.65 -13.09
C ILE A 109 -13.91 -6.48 -14.62
N ALA A 110 -13.88 -5.25 -15.12
CA ALA A 110 -13.81 -4.98 -16.56
C ALA A 110 -12.55 -5.58 -17.20
N ALA A 111 -11.41 -5.49 -16.50
CA ALA A 111 -10.15 -6.10 -16.93
C ALA A 111 -10.20 -7.62 -16.96
N TYR A 112 -10.91 -8.24 -16.01
CA TYR A 112 -11.11 -9.69 -15.96
C TYR A 112 -12.04 -10.19 -17.08
N LEU A 113 -13.14 -9.49 -17.35
CA LEU A 113 -14.12 -9.88 -18.36
C LEU A 113 -13.60 -9.75 -19.80
N ALA A 114 -12.76 -8.74 -20.06
CA ALA A 114 -12.21 -8.47 -21.39
C ALA A 114 -10.70 -8.15 -21.32
N PRO A 115 -9.84 -9.12 -20.99
CA PRO A 115 -8.43 -8.88 -20.71
C PRO A 115 -7.66 -8.34 -21.91
N GLU A 116 -7.95 -8.84 -23.11
CA GLU A 116 -7.27 -8.42 -24.35
C GLU A 116 -7.68 -7.01 -24.81
N GLN A 117 -8.94 -6.61 -24.58
CA GLN A 117 -9.50 -5.37 -25.12
C GLN A 117 -9.44 -4.21 -24.10
N LEU A 118 -9.83 -4.48 -22.86
CA LEU A 118 -9.99 -3.48 -21.80
C LEU A 118 -8.98 -3.64 -20.67
N GLY A 119 -8.40 -4.84 -20.50
CA GLY A 119 -7.49 -5.18 -19.40
C GLY A 119 -6.43 -4.12 -19.16
N ARG A 120 -5.67 -3.74 -20.20
CA ARG A 120 -4.64 -2.71 -20.10
C ARG A 120 -5.19 -1.37 -19.63
N SER A 121 -6.20 -0.84 -20.32
CA SER A 121 -6.75 0.49 -20.00
C SER A 121 -7.33 0.55 -18.58
N CYS A 122 -8.02 -0.51 -18.17
CA CYS A 122 -8.65 -0.58 -16.86
C CYS A 122 -7.61 -0.68 -15.74
N LEU A 123 -6.56 -1.48 -15.91
CA LEU A 123 -5.49 -1.59 -14.92
C LEU A 123 -4.67 -0.30 -14.78
N LEU A 124 -4.46 0.43 -15.88
CA LEU A 124 -3.82 1.75 -15.82
C LEU A 124 -4.72 2.79 -15.15
N GLY A 125 -6.03 2.74 -15.39
CA GLY A 125 -7.02 3.54 -14.65
C GLY A 125 -6.99 3.24 -13.15
N ALA A 126 -6.98 1.96 -12.77
CA ALA A 126 -6.86 1.52 -11.38
C ALA A 126 -5.54 1.95 -10.74
N ALA A 127 -4.42 1.93 -11.48
CA ALA A 127 -3.13 2.42 -11.00
C ALA A 127 -3.17 3.91 -10.61
N GLY A 128 -3.90 4.74 -11.37
CA GLY A 128 -4.10 6.15 -11.02
C GLY A 128 -4.91 6.38 -9.74
N LEU A 129 -5.67 5.38 -9.30
CA LEU A 129 -6.53 5.42 -8.12
C LEU A 129 -5.96 4.65 -6.91
N ALA A 130 -4.79 4.02 -7.07
CA ALA A 130 -4.21 3.13 -6.07
C ALA A 130 -4.05 3.81 -4.69
N ARG A 131 -4.36 3.06 -3.63
CA ARG A 131 -4.31 3.53 -2.23
C ARG A 131 -2.89 3.54 -1.70
N THR A 132 -2.05 2.66 -2.24
CA THR A 132 -0.65 2.49 -1.84
C THR A 132 0.27 2.39 -3.06
N PRO A 133 1.56 2.76 -2.93
CA PRO A 133 2.53 2.60 -4.02
C PRO A 133 2.85 1.13 -4.34
N GLU A 134 2.48 0.20 -3.47
CA GLU A 134 2.59 -1.24 -3.73
C GLU A 134 1.45 -1.74 -4.63
N GLU A 135 0.23 -1.32 -4.33
CA GLU A 135 -0.95 -1.57 -5.15
C GLU A 135 -0.81 -0.96 -6.54
N GLU A 136 -0.31 0.29 -6.65
CA GLU A 136 -0.01 0.92 -7.94
C GLU A 136 0.97 0.09 -8.77
N ARG A 137 2.05 -0.39 -8.13
CA ARG A 137 3.05 -1.24 -8.80
C ARG A 137 2.45 -2.57 -9.23
N ALA A 138 1.56 -3.16 -8.43
CA ALA A 138 0.88 -4.40 -8.77
C ALA A 138 0.00 -4.20 -10.03
N PHE A 139 -0.80 -3.13 -10.09
CA PHE A 139 -1.63 -2.83 -11.26
C PHE A 139 -0.82 -2.59 -12.53
N ARG A 140 0.27 -1.82 -12.45
CA ARG A 140 1.18 -1.59 -13.59
C ARG A 140 1.88 -2.88 -14.05
N ALA A 141 2.32 -3.71 -13.11
CA ALA A 141 2.92 -5.00 -13.42
C ALA A 141 1.91 -5.93 -14.11
N MET A 142 0.66 -5.96 -13.65
CA MET A 142 -0.39 -6.77 -14.27
C MET A 142 -0.75 -6.27 -15.66
N ALA A 143 -0.80 -4.96 -15.86
CA ALA A 143 -1.03 -4.37 -17.19
C ALA A 143 0.06 -4.82 -18.18
N PHE A 144 1.33 -4.89 -17.74
CA PHE A 144 2.43 -5.39 -18.54
C PHE A 144 2.36 -6.91 -18.78
N VAL A 145 1.89 -7.70 -17.81
CA VAL A 145 1.69 -9.15 -17.99
C VAL A 145 0.63 -9.43 -19.06
N LEU A 146 -0.44 -8.63 -19.09
CA LEU A 146 -1.50 -8.77 -20.11
C LEU A 146 -1.06 -8.28 -21.50
N ASP A 147 -0.23 -7.24 -21.58
CA ASP A 147 0.27 -6.66 -22.83
C ASP A 147 1.80 -6.40 -22.74
N PRO A 148 2.64 -7.44 -22.97
CA PRO A 148 4.09 -7.34 -22.83
C PRO A 148 4.77 -6.45 -23.87
N ASP A 149 4.12 -6.23 -25.03
CA ASP A 149 4.62 -5.39 -26.12
C ASP A 149 4.47 -3.89 -25.79
N HIS A 150 3.82 -3.56 -24.68
CA HIS A 150 3.61 -2.20 -24.23
C HIS A 150 4.85 -1.58 -23.55
N ASP A 151 4.72 -0.32 -23.13
CA ASP A 151 5.83 0.47 -22.61
C ASP A 151 6.44 -0.15 -21.33
N ALA A 152 7.63 -0.75 -21.49
CA ALA A 152 8.42 -1.28 -20.38
C ALA A 152 8.83 -0.21 -19.34
N THR A 153 8.62 1.09 -19.63
CA THR A 153 8.79 2.15 -18.62
C THR A 153 7.77 2.04 -17.49
N LEU A 154 6.62 1.39 -17.69
CA LEU A 154 5.62 1.14 -16.65
C LEU A 154 6.16 0.29 -15.49
N LEU A 155 7.14 -0.57 -15.77
CA LEU A 155 7.84 -1.38 -14.77
C LEU A 155 8.97 -0.65 -14.06
N LYS A 156 9.31 0.59 -14.46
CA LYS A 156 10.29 1.37 -13.72
C LYS A 156 9.70 1.66 -12.36
N ALA A 157 10.30 1.06 -11.33
CA ALA A 157 10.00 1.40 -9.95
C ALA A 157 10.01 2.93 -9.82
N MET A 158 8.91 3.48 -9.31
CA MET A 158 8.87 4.87 -8.87
C MET A 158 10.12 5.05 -8.02
N LYS A 159 10.95 6.05 -8.35
CA LYS A 159 12.19 6.32 -7.62
C LYS A 159 11.79 6.54 -6.17
N LEU A 160 11.84 5.48 -5.37
CA LEU A 160 11.82 5.59 -3.94
C LEU A 160 13.00 6.50 -3.67
N VAL A 161 12.71 7.70 -3.15
CA VAL A 161 13.74 8.56 -2.62
C VAL A 161 14.35 7.73 -1.52
N ALA A 162 15.44 7.01 -1.84
CA ALA A 162 16.22 6.31 -0.85
C ALA A 162 16.45 7.33 0.27
N PRO A 163 16.29 6.95 1.55
CA PRO A 163 16.52 7.88 2.64
C PRO A 163 17.83 8.59 2.33
N ASN A 164 17.82 9.92 2.32
CA ASN A 164 18.97 10.71 1.91
C ASN A 164 20.08 10.51 2.97
N PHE A 165 20.78 9.37 2.92
CA PHE A 165 21.95 9.05 3.74
C PHE A 165 23.17 9.90 3.32
N SER A 166 22.96 10.91 2.47
CA SER A 166 23.93 11.86 1.94
C SER A 166 24.42 12.87 2.96
N THR A 167 23.73 13.03 4.10
CA THR A 167 24.12 13.97 5.18
C THR A 167 25.36 13.53 5.94
N LEU A 168 25.66 12.24 6.00
CA LEU A 168 26.84 11.73 6.68
C LEU A 168 28.10 11.94 5.84
N SER A 169 29.12 12.52 6.45
CA SER A 169 30.44 12.68 5.84
C SER A 169 31.06 11.32 5.51
N LYS A 170 31.95 11.28 4.50
CA LYS A 170 32.67 10.06 4.12
C LYS A 170 33.42 9.44 5.31
N LYS A 171 33.95 10.28 6.20
CA LYS A 171 34.65 9.86 7.43
C LYS A 171 33.72 9.13 8.39
N GLN A 172 32.54 9.70 8.67
CA GLN A 172 31.53 9.09 9.55
C GLN A 172 31.07 7.71 9.05
N ARG A 173 30.85 7.56 7.73
CA ARG A 173 30.47 6.27 7.15
C ARG A 173 31.57 5.21 7.27
N LEU A 174 32.82 5.61 7.05
CA LEU A 174 33.98 4.72 7.22
C LEU A 174 34.17 4.30 8.68
N GLU A 175 34.00 5.23 9.62
CA GLU A 175 34.07 4.95 11.05
C GLU A 175 32.98 3.94 11.47
N LEU A 176 31.72 4.18 11.10
CA LEU A 176 30.61 3.24 11.39
C LEU A 176 30.84 1.88 10.73
N ARG A 177 31.26 1.83 9.47
CA ARG A 177 31.58 0.58 8.76
C ARG A 177 32.69 -0.19 9.46
N SER A 178 33.74 0.50 9.92
CA SER A 178 34.84 -0.12 10.65
C SER A 178 34.39 -0.69 11.99
N ALA A 179 33.50 0.01 12.71
CA ALA A 179 32.93 -0.45 13.97
C ALA A 179 32.10 -1.74 13.77
N VAL A 180 31.24 -1.78 12.74
CA VAL A 180 30.43 -2.95 12.37
C VAL A 180 31.32 -4.14 11.97
N ARG A 181 32.40 -3.90 11.21
CA ARG A 181 33.38 -4.96 10.87
C ARG A 181 34.11 -5.51 12.09
N MET A 182 34.48 -4.65 13.04
CA MET A 182 35.12 -5.10 14.29
C MET A 182 34.18 -5.99 15.09
N LEU A 183 32.89 -5.63 15.16
CA LEU A 183 31.87 -6.45 15.80
C LEU A 183 31.71 -7.81 15.11
N ARG A 184 31.64 -7.85 13.77
CA ARG A 184 31.54 -9.10 12.99
C ARG A 184 32.78 -9.99 13.10
N SER A 185 33.97 -9.40 13.23
CA SER A 185 35.24 -10.13 13.39
C SER A 185 35.53 -10.57 14.82
N GLY A 186 34.58 -10.40 15.75
CA GLY A 186 34.71 -10.81 17.15
C GLY A 186 35.59 -9.87 17.99
N LYS A 187 35.97 -8.70 17.47
CA LYS A 187 36.76 -7.69 18.19
C LYS A 187 35.85 -6.78 19.03
N PHE A 188 35.07 -7.36 19.93
CA PHE A 188 34.02 -6.66 20.68
C PHE A 188 34.54 -5.49 21.52
N ALA A 189 35.69 -5.65 22.19
CA ALA A 189 36.28 -4.57 22.98
C ALA A 189 36.66 -3.34 22.12
N SER A 190 37.17 -3.59 20.90
CA SER A 190 37.49 -2.53 19.95
C SER A 190 36.23 -1.92 19.34
N ALA A 191 35.23 -2.75 19.00
CA ALA A 191 33.93 -2.30 18.55
C ALA A 191 33.26 -1.40 19.60
N GLN A 192 33.26 -1.79 20.87
CA GLN A 192 32.77 -1.00 22.01
C GLN A 192 33.37 0.39 22.06
N ARG A 193 34.68 0.49 22.00
CA ARG A 193 35.35 1.79 21.97
C ARG A 193 34.99 2.63 20.74
N MET A 194 34.68 2.02 19.60
CA MET A 194 34.26 2.75 18.40
C MET A 194 32.80 3.21 18.47
N PHE A 195 31.89 2.36 18.93
CA PHE A 195 30.47 2.72 19.09
C PHE A 195 30.22 3.69 20.24
N SER A 196 31.10 3.77 21.24
CA SER A 196 31.05 4.83 22.26
C SER A 196 31.46 6.20 21.73
N ARG A 197 31.97 6.32 20.49
CA ARG A 197 32.30 7.62 19.90
C ARG A 197 31.01 8.31 19.46
N GLU A 198 30.86 9.57 19.83
CA GLU A 198 29.71 10.40 19.49
C GLU A 198 29.46 10.46 17.97
N THR A 199 30.53 10.44 17.15
CA THR A 199 30.43 10.44 15.69
C THR A 199 29.74 9.19 15.14
N VAL A 200 30.01 8.03 15.75
CA VAL A 200 29.44 6.74 15.36
C VAL A 200 28.00 6.62 15.86
N GLN A 201 27.72 7.07 17.09
CA GLN A 201 26.36 7.11 17.64
C GLN A 201 25.44 7.99 16.80
N LYS A 202 25.89 9.21 16.46
CA LYS A 202 25.16 10.12 15.56
C LYS A 202 24.99 9.55 14.17
N SER A 203 25.90 8.70 13.69
CA SER A 203 25.76 8.04 12.39
C SER A 203 24.76 6.89 12.45
N MET A 204 24.67 6.21 13.59
CA MET A 204 23.81 5.05 13.79
C MET A 204 22.34 5.43 13.88
N THR A 205 22.00 6.61 14.42
CA THR A 205 20.61 7.11 14.43
C THR A 205 20.02 7.24 13.02
N PHE A 206 20.83 7.55 12.01
CA PHE A 206 20.38 7.59 10.61
C PHE A 206 20.05 6.21 10.04
N TYR A 207 20.62 5.13 10.57
CA TYR A 207 20.40 3.75 10.10
C TYR A 207 19.61 2.90 11.10
N ASN A 208 18.87 3.54 12.00
CA ASN A 208 18.12 2.87 13.07
C ASN A 208 17.09 1.85 12.52
N ASP A 209 16.59 2.08 11.29
CA ASP A 209 15.67 1.17 10.59
C ASP A 209 16.32 -0.16 10.19
N ILE A 210 17.64 -0.18 10.01
CA ILE A 210 18.40 -1.39 9.63
C ILE A 210 18.95 -2.09 10.88
N ALA A 211 19.58 -1.31 11.77
CA ALA A 211 20.13 -1.82 13.03
C ALA A 211 20.07 -0.72 14.10
N SER A 212 19.41 -1.04 15.21
CA SER A 212 19.24 -0.13 16.34
C SER A 212 20.41 -0.18 17.33
N HIS A 213 20.47 0.79 18.25
CA HIS A 213 21.46 0.74 19.35
C HIS A 213 21.27 -0.51 20.24
N ALA A 214 20.02 -0.94 20.44
CA ALA A 214 19.72 -2.16 21.20
C ALA A 214 20.26 -3.42 20.50
N ASP A 215 20.19 -3.48 19.17
CA ASP A 215 20.79 -4.58 18.38
C ASP A 215 22.31 -4.66 18.58
N TYR A 216 22.95 -3.52 18.82
CA TYR A 216 24.39 -3.42 19.11
C TYR A 216 24.74 -3.87 20.53
N GLU A 217 23.99 -3.45 21.53
CA GLU A 217 24.18 -3.90 22.91
C GLU A 217 24.00 -5.42 23.02
N ALA A 218 22.93 -5.95 22.40
CA ALA A 218 22.68 -7.38 22.32
C ALA A 218 23.82 -8.15 21.63
N ALA A 219 24.47 -7.53 20.65
CA ALA A 219 25.61 -8.11 19.95
C ALA A 219 26.91 -8.13 20.79
N ILE A 220 27.13 -7.16 21.68
CA ILE A 220 28.23 -7.18 22.65
C ILE A 220 27.96 -8.24 23.73
N GLU A 221 26.72 -8.29 24.25
CA GLU A 221 26.30 -9.23 25.29
C GLU A 221 26.46 -10.69 24.83
N ALA A 222 26.25 -10.95 23.55
CA ALA A 222 26.43 -12.27 22.93
C ALA A 222 27.88 -12.78 22.89
N LYS A 223 28.87 -11.97 23.33
CA LYS A 223 30.28 -12.34 23.62
C LYS A 223 30.88 -13.42 22.68
N GLY A 224 30.81 -13.21 21.37
CA GLY A 224 31.46 -14.09 20.38
C GLY A 224 30.54 -14.92 19.50
N ARG A 225 29.25 -15.07 19.85
CA ARG A 225 28.28 -15.76 18.99
C ARG A 225 27.15 -14.83 18.62
N LEU A 226 27.34 -14.03 17.57
CA LEU A 226 26.28 -13.20 17.02
C LEU A 226 25.13 -14.09 16.54
N PRO A 227 23.91 -13.94 17.08
CA PRO A 227 22.72 -14.59 16.55
C PRO A 227 22.58 -14.29 15.04
N ALA A 228 22.14 -15.29 14.27
CA ALA A 228 21.88 -15.15 12.84
C ALA A 228 21.07 -13.89 12.45
N PRO A 229 20.00 -13.49 13.17
CA PRO A 229 19.27 -12.25 12.83
C PRO A 229 20.12 -10.98 13.01
N LEU A 230 20.92 -10.89 14.08
CA LEU A 230 21.80 -9.73 14.31
C LEU A 230 22.94 -9.68 13.28
N LEU A 231 23.54 -10.83 12.95
CA LEU A 231 24.55 -10.90 11.91
C LEU A 231 24.03 -10.40 10.55
N SER A 232 22.80 -10.79 10.19
CA SER A 232 22.15 -10.34 8.95
C SER A 232 21.93 -8.82 8.92
N LYS A 233 21.47 -8.22 10.03
CA LYS A 233 21.32 -6.76 10.17
C LYS A 233 22.66 -6.04 9.98
N PHE A 234 23.73 -6.52 10.62
CA PHE A 234 25.06 -5.90 10.50
C PHE A 234 25.68 -6.05 9.11
N ILE A 235 25.44 -7.17 8.41
CA ILE A 235 25.87 -7.33 7.01
C ILE A 235 25.11 -6.36 6.10
N THR A 236 23.80 -6.24 6.30
CA THR A 236 22.96 -5.30 5.54
C THR A 236 23.43 -3.86 5.73
N LEU A 237 23.75 -3.49 6.98
CA LEU A 237 24.33 -2.19 7.32
C LEU A 237 25.72 -2.00 6.66
N GLU A 238 26.58 -3.02 6.67
CA GLU A 238 27.90 -2.96 6.03
C GLU A 238 27.81 -2.71 4.51
N ILE A 239 26.82 -3.34 3.85
CA ILE A 239 26.54 -3.16 2.42
C ILE A 239 26.03 -1.75 2.15
N ALA A 240 25.04 -1.28 2.91
CA ALA A 240 24.48 0.07 2.78
C ALA A 240 25.56 1.17 2.94
N LEU A 241 26.55 0.92 3.79
CA LEU A 241 27.69 1.83 4.01
C LEU A 241 28.78 1.73 2.92
N GLY A 242 28.71 0.73 2.02
CA GLY A 242 29.72 0.42 0.99
C GLY A 242 29.56 1.14 -0.34
N ASP A 243 28.36 1.61 -0.70
CA ASP A 243 27.97 1.87 -2.10
C ASP A 243 28.34 3.24 -2.71
N LYS A 244 29.35 3.95 -2.19
CA LYS A 244 29.80 5.22 -2.81
C LYS A 244 31.30 5.37 -3.04
N SER A 245 31.95 4.31 -3.53
CA SER A 245 33.30 4.42 -4.09
C SER A 245 33.38 3.82 -5.49
N ASN A 246 32.67 4.43 -6.45
CA ASN A 246 33.05 4.61 -7.86
C ASN A 246 31.82 4.88 -8.75
N SER A 247 31.30 6.10 -8.69
CA SER A 247 30.46 6.63 -9.78
C SER A 247 30.86 8.07 -10.11
N GLY A 248 32.17 8.28 -10.29
CA GLY A 248 32.66 9.26 -11.24
C GLY A 248 32.60 8.63 -12.62
N GLY A 249 31.40 8.55 -13.18
CA GLY A 249 31.16 7.89 -14.46
C GLY A 249 29.67 7.94 -14.78
N GLN A 250 29.32 8.82 -15.71
CA GLN A 250 28.03 8.83 -16.37
C GLN A 250 27.68 7.41 -16.82
N SER A 251 26.61 6.84 -16.28
CA SER A 251 25.78 5.87 -16.98
C SER A 251 24.46 5.76 -16.24
N GLY A 252 23.42 6.29 -16.88
CA GLY A 252 22.05 5.93 -16.55
C GLY A 252 21.84 4.46 -16.91
N VAL A 253 22.13 3.56 -15.99
CA VAL A 253 21.70 2.17 -16.07
C VAL A 253 21.22 1.72 -14.70
N LYS A 254 19.91 1.43 -14.69
CA LYS A 254 19.08 0.70 -13.72
C LYS A 254 19.84 0.07 -12.54
N GLU A 255 19.61 0.60 -11.34
CA GLU A 255 19.69 -0.20 -10.10
C GLU A 255 18.54 -1.20 -10.12
N ALA A 256 18.70 -2.29 -10.88
CA ALA A 256 17.98 -3.50 -10.61
C ALA A 256 18.56 -4.08 -9.32
N VAL A 257 17.73 -4.26 -8.29
CA VAL A 257 18.11 -4.99 -7.07
C VAL A 257 18.66 -6.34 -7.53
N PRO A 258 19.95 -6.65 -7.30
CA PRO A 258 20.54 -7.87 -7.82
C PRO A 258 19.83 -9.07 -7.19
N TRP A 259 19.50 -10.07 -8.00
CA TRP A 259 18.81 -11.30 -7.57
C TRP A 259 19.44 -11.95 -6.33
N SER A 260 20.75 -11.78 -6.15
CA SER A 260 21.49 -12.20 -4.96
C SER A 260 20.98 -11.58 -3.66
N GLN A 261 20.48 -10.34 -3.68
CA GLN A 261 19.86 -9.68 -2.51
C GLN A 261 18.45 -10.20 -2.21
N LEU A 262 17.68 -10.59 -3.23
CA LEU A 262 16.36 -11.23 -3.04
C LEU A 262 16.51 -12.64 -2.45
N ILE A 263 17.47 -13.42 -2.94
CA ILE A 263 17.80 -14.76 -2.41
C ILE A 263 18.37 -14.64 -0.98
N ALA A 264 19.24 -13.65 -0.72
CA ALA A 264 19.82 -13.42 0.60
C ALA A 264 18.79 -12.96 1.65
N ARG A 265 17.72 -12.26 1.22
CA ARG A 265 16.64 -11.83 2.12
C ARG A 265 15.80 -12.96 2.70
N ARG A 266 15.95 -14.22 2.23
CA ARG A 266 15.17 -15.39 2.71
C ARG A 266 13.68 -15.04 2.91
N ALA A 267 13.11 -14.26 1.99
CA ALA A 267 11.68 -14.21 1.84
C ALA A 267 11.28 -15.58 1.27
N THR A 268 11.19 -16.59 2.13
CA THR A 268 10.78 -17.97 1.80
C THR A 268 9.30 -18.06 1.45
N ASN A 269 8.59 -16.94 1.45
CA ASN A 269 7.25 -16.88 0.92
C ASN A 269 7.37 -17.03 -0.59
N ALA A 270 6.80 -18.12 -1.12
CA ALA A 270 6.63 -18.30 -2.56
C ALA A 270 6.10 -16.99 -3.15
N VAL A 271 6.78 -16.47 -4.18
CA VAL A 271 6.30 -15.30 -4.91
C VAL A 271 4.93 -15.71 -5.45
N LYS A 272 3.87 -15.12 -4.90
CA LYS A 272 2.52 -15.38 -5.39
C LYS A 272 2.50 -14.92 -6.85
N PRO A 273 2.10 -15.77 -7.81
CA PRO A 273 1.95 -15.34 -9.18
C PRO A 273 0.97 -14.17 -9.21
N LEU A 274 1.32 -13.12 -9.96
CA LEU A 274 0.43 -12.00 -10.17
C LEU A 274 -0.72 -12.49 -11.04
N ALA A 275 -1.93 -12.47 -10.49
CA ALA A 275 -3.14 -12.92 -11.14
C ALA A 275 -4.22 -11.86 -10.90
N LEU A 276 -5.13 -11.67 -11.87
CA LEU A 276 -6.21 -10.67 -11.77
C LEU A 276 -7.12 -10.93 -10.57
N GLU A 277 -7.21 -12.19 -10.15
CA GLU A 277 -8.01 -12.64 -9.01
C GLU A 277 -7.37 -12.34 -7.66
N ALA A 278 -6.05 -12.12 -7.63
CA ALA A 278 -5.27 -11.95 -6.40
C ALA A 278 -4.62 -10.56 -6.29
N ILE A 279 -4.86 -9.67 -7.26
CA ILE A 279 -4.27 -8.33 -7.31
C ILE A 279 -4.89 -7.37 -6.28
N THR A 280 -6.10 -7.68 -5.84
CA THR A 280 -6.90 -6.92 -4.86
C THR A 280 -7.49 -7.86 -3.82
N GLU A 281 -8.04 -7.30 -2.74
CA GLU A 281 -8.75 -8.07 -1.72
C GLU A 281 -10.09 -8.68 -2.17
N PHE A 282 -10.58 -8.30 -3.36
CA PHE A 282 -11.80 -8.84 -3.95
C PHE A 282 -11.47 -9.68 -5.18
N ASP A 283 -12.24 -10.75 -5.37
CA ASP A 283 -12.14 -11.63 -6.53
C ASP A 283 -13.17 -11.17 -7.60
N PRO A 284 -12.72 -10.76 -8.81
CA PRO A 284 -13.62 -10.32 -9.87
C PRO A 284 -14.58 -11.42 -10.36
N ARG A 285 -14.27 -12.71 -10.13
CA ARG A 285 -15.14 -13.84 -10.48
C ARG A 285 -16.40 -13.88 -9.63
N THR A 286 -16.30 -13.43 -8.38
CA THR A 286 -17.37 -13.54 -7.39
C THR A 286 -18.12 -12.22 -7.20
N CYS A 287 -17.91 -11.25 -8.09
CA CYS A 287 -18.46 -9.91 -7.97
C CYS A 287 -19.60 -9.65 -8.97
N HIS A 288 -20.83 -10.04 -8.63
CA HIS A 288 -22.05 -9.60 -9.30
C HIS A 288 -22.91 -8.77 -8.33
N PHE A 289 -23.44 -7.63 -8.75
CA PHE A 289 -24.29 -6.81 -7.88
C PHE A 289 -25.76 -7.16 -8.08
N VAL A 290 -26.39 -7.75 -7.06
CA VAL A 290 -27.81 -8.17 -7.07
C VAL A 290 -28.44 -7.75 -5.75
N ASP A 291 -29.63 -7.16 -5.80
CA ASP A 291 -30.42 -6.78 -4.61
C ASP A 291 -29.63 -5.95 -3.58
N GLY A 292 -28.80 -5.03 -4.06
CA GLY A 292 -28.01 -4.13 -3.20
C GLY A 292 -26.78 -4.79 -2.56
N LYS A 293 -26.43 -6.01 -2.95
CA LYS A 293 -25.27 -6.75 -2.43
C LYS A 293 -24.40 -7.30 -3.55
N TRP A 294 -23.10 -7.37 -3.28
CA TRP A 294 -22.17 -8.13 -4.11
C TRP A 294 -22.33 -9.62 -3.78
N MET A 295 -22.80 -10.40 -4.74
CA MET A 295 -22.99 -11.85 -4.65
C MET A 295 -22.10 -12.56 -5.66
N GLU A 296 -21.68 -13.78 -5.29
CA GLU A 296 -21.04 -14.72 -6.20
C GLU A 296 -22.04 -15.10 -7.30
N PRO A 297 -21.66 -15.11 -8.59
CA PRO A 297 -22.58 -15.50 -9.65
C PRO A 297 -23.00 -16.96 -9.42
N ASP A 298 -24.31 -17.22 -9.42
CA ASP A 298 -24.82 -18.59 -9.50
C ASP A 298 -24.32 -19.19 -10.82
N ILE A 299 -23.30 -20.04 -10.74
CA ILE A 299 -22.89 -20.87 -11.85
C ILE A 299 -24.01 -21.90 -12.00
N ALA A 300 -24.97 -21.62 -12.88
CA ALA A 300 -25.88 -22.64 -13.36
C ALA A 300 -25.04 -23.69 -14.10
N GLU A 301 -24.85 -24.85 -13.47
CA GLU A 301 -24.30 -26.06 -14.10
C GLU A 301 -25.18 -26.54 -15.27
#